data_AF-A0A420FKK9-F1
#
_entry.id   AF-A0A420FKK9-F1
#
_cell.length_a   1.000
_cell.length_b   1.000
_cell.length_c   1.000
_cell.angle_alpha   90.00
_cell.angle_beta   90.00
_cell.angle_gamma   90.00
#
_symmetry.space_group_name_H-M   'P 1'
#
loop_
_entity.id
_entity.type
_entity.pdbx_description
1 polymer ?
#
loop_
_entity_poly.entity_id
_entity_poly.type
_entity_poly.pdbx_seq_one_letter_code
_entity_poly.pdbx_strand_id
1 'polypeptide(L)'
;MKRLARVAVYVVVTVVLGDLLARYIAGLPYEMTPLTDAIQFVLRALGLRQLDNVDDMETLTLIFILLASIASTAVVIWLAIRGGRALLARVGK
;
A
#
# COMPACT_ATOMS: atom_id res chain seq x y z
N MET A 1 -14.77 -17.87 21.69
CA MET A 1 -13.31 -18.06 21.50
C MET A 1 -12.85 -18.02 20.03
N LYS A 2 -13.47 -18.75 19.09
CA LYS A 2 -13.03 -18.82 17.68
C LYS A 2 -13.02 -17.49 16.90
N ARG A 3 -13.89 -16.51 17.25
CA ARG A 3 -13.92 -15.18 16.61
C ARG A 3 -12.75 -14.29 17.04
N LEU A 4 -12.46 -14.24 18.34
CA LEU A 4 -11.35 -13.44 18.88
C LEU A 4 -10.00 -13.92 18.36
N ALA A 5 -9.77 -15.24 18.33
CA ALA A 5 -8.55 -15.80 17.75
C ALA A 5 -8.38 -15.43 16.27
N ARG A 6 -9.47 -15.40 15.49
CA ARG A 6 -9.43 -15.02 14.08
C ARG A 6 -9.13 -13.52 13.90
N VAL A 7 -9.73 -12.67 14.73
CA VAL A 7 -9.45 -11.22 14.72
C VAL A 7 -7.99 -10.97 15.10
N ALA A 8 -7.48 -11.65 16.13
CA ALA A 8 -6.07 -11.55 16.53
C ALA A 8 -5.13 -11.94 15.38
N VAL A 9 -5.42 -13.03 14.65
CA VAL A 9 -4.64 -13.42 13.47
C VAL A 9 -4.67 -12.35 12.38
N TYR A 10 -5.83 -11.78 12.06
CA TYR A 10 -5.89 -10.70 11.07
C TYR A 10 -5.12 -9.45 11.49
N VAL A 11 -5.18 -9.09 12.77
CA VAL A 11 -4.41 -7.96 13.31
C VAL A 11 -2.92 -8.22 13.19
N VAL A 12 -2.43 -9.38 13.61
CA VAL A 12 -1.02 -9.76 13.50
C VAL A 12 -0.56 -9.76 12.04
N VAL A 13 -1.33 -10.37 11.14
CA VAL A 13 -1.01 -10.41 9.71
C VAL A 13 -0.95 -9.00 9.11
N THR A 14 -1.91 -8.13 9.46
CA THR A 14 -1.92 -6.75 8.98
C THR A 14 -0.71 -5.97 9.48
N VAL A 15 -0.35 -6.11 10.76
CA VAL A 15 0.81 -5.44 11.35
C VAL A 15 2.12 -5.92 10.72
N VAL A 16 2.30 -7.23 10.55
CA VAL A 16 3.50 -7.81 9.95
C VAL A 16 3.66 -7.37 8.48
N LEU A 17 2.57 -7.41 7.71
CA LEU A 17 2.60 -6.95 6.32
C LEU A 17 2.88 -5.45 6.21
N GLY A 18 2.29 -4.65 7.10
CA GLY A 18 2.55 -3.21 7.18
C GLY A 18 4.03 -2.91 7.49
N ASP A 19 4.63 -3.62 8.45
CA ASP A 19 6.05 -3.46 8.79
C ASP A 19 6.98 -3.85 7.63
N LEU A 20 6.71 -4.98 6.96
CA LEU A 20 7.49 -5.41 5.80
C LEU A 20 7.40 -4.41 4.65
N LEU A 21 6.20 -3.87 4.39
CA LEU A 21 5.98 -2.86 3.37
C LEU A 21 6.71 -1.56 3.72
N ALA A 22 6.64 -1.11 4.97
CA ALA A 22 7.34 0.08 5.43
C ALA A 22 8.85 -0.06 5.28
N ARG A 23 9.44 -1.22 5.64
CA ARG A 23 10.87 -1.49 5.45
C ARG A 23 11.26 -1.52 3.98
N TYR A 24 10.42 -2.10 3.12
CA TYR A 24 10.65 -2.09 1.69
C TYR A 24 10.69 -0.67 1.15
N ILE A 25 9.68 0.15 1.49
CA ILE A 25 9.60 1.56 1.07
C ILE A 25 10.77 2.38 1.63
N ALA A 26 11.15 2.18 2.89
CA ALA A 26 12.27 2.88 3.50
C ALA A 26 13.64 2.50 2.89
N GLY A 27 13.72 1.32 2.25
CA GLY A 27 14.90 0.89 1.50
C GLY A 27 14.93 1.37 0.05
N LEU A 28 13.87 2.02 -0.42
CA LEU A 28 13.85 2.61 -1.75
C LEU A 28 14.73 3.86 -1.80
N PRO A 29 15.40 4.15 -2.93
CA PRO A 29 16.22 5.34 -3.07
C PRO A 29 15.38 6.59 -2.83
N TYR A 30 15.91 7.52 -2.02
CA TYR A 30 15.26 8.79 -1.67
C TYR A 30 14.88 9.59 -2.93
N GLU A 31 15.78 9.58 -3.93
CA GLU A 31 15.48 10.00 -5.29
C GLU A 31 14.62 8.92 -5.96
N MET A 32 13.31 8.91 -5.66
CA MET A 32 12.29 8.10 -6.33
C MET A 32 12.06 8.60 -7.77
N THR A 33 13.14 8.81 -8.54
CA THR A 33 13.16 9.44 -9.87
C THR A 33 12.06 8.93 -10.80
N PRO A 34 11.79 7.62 -10.94
CA PRO A 34 10.72 7.15 -11.83
C PRO A 34 9.32 7.59 -11.39
N LEU A 35 9.09 7.65 -10.08
CA LEU A 35 7.81 8.04 -9.50
C LEU A 35 7.62 9.55 -9.62
N THR A 36 8.66 10.32 -9.33
CA THR A 36 8.69 11.77 -9.51
C THR A 36 8.45 12.15 -10.98
N ASP A 37 9.09 11.46 -11.93
CA ASP A 37 8.89 11.68 -13.37
C ASP A 37 7.46 11.36 -13.81
N ALA A 38 6.87 10.29 -13.28
CA ALA A 38 5.48 9.93 -13.56
C ALA A 38 4.50 11.00 -13.02
N ILE A 39 4.74 11.52 -11.83
CA ILE A 39 3.92 12.60 -11.25
C ILE A 39 4.06 13.87 -12.11
N GLN A 40 5.28 14.25 -12.51
CA GLN A 40 5.51 15.39 -13.40
C GLN A 40 4.82 15.23 -14.75
N PHE A 41 4.83 14.02 -15.32
CA PHE A 41 4.13 13.74 -16.56
C PHE A 41 2.62 13.97 -16.44
N VAL A 42 2.00 13.49 -15.36
CA VAL A 42 0.56 13.70 -15.10
C VAL A 42 0.24 15.18 -14.89
N LEU A 43 1.06 15.90 -14.13
CA LEU A 43 0.88 17.35 -13.92
C LEU A 43 0.92 18.11 -15.25
N ARG A 44 1.90 17.81 -16.11
CA ARG A 44 2.00 18.40 -17.45
C ARG A 44 0.80 18.07 -18.32
N ALA A 45 0.30 16.84 -18.27
CA ALA A 45 -0.91 16.43 -19.00
C ALA A 45 -2.17 17.19 -18.55
N LEU A 46 -2.23 17.58 -17.28
CA LEU A 46 -3.31 18.40 -16.70
C LEU A 46 -3.11 19.91 -16.93
N GLY A 47 -2.07 20.33 -17.65
CA GLY A 47 -1.77 21.74 -17.93
C GLY A 47 -0.98 22.45 -16.82
N LEU A 48 -0.60 21.74 -15.76
CA LEU A 48 0.24 22.26 -14.68
C LEU A 48 1.71 22.11 -15.09
N ARG A 49 2.32 23.22 -15.52
CA ARG A 49 3.70 23.21 -16.05
C ARG A 49 4.75 22.97 -14.96
N GLN A 50 4.47 23.40 -13.73
CA GLN A 50 5.39 23.30 -12.60
C GLN A 50 4.60 23.38 -11.29
N LEU A 51 5.12 22.78 -10.22
CA LEU A 51 4.63 23.02 -8.87
C LEU A 51 5.14 24.39 -8.40
N ASP A 52 4.31 25.11 -7.66
CA ASP A 52 4.67 26.44 -7.13
C ASP A 52 5.77 26.35 -6.08
N ASN A 53 5.87 25.23 -5.35
CA ASN A 53 6.96 24.94 -4.43
C ASN A 53 7.63 23.58 -4.73
N VAL A 54 8.95 23.51 -4.52
CA VAL A 54 9.75 22.29 -4.75
C VAL A 54 9.34 21.18 -3.77
N ASP A 55 8.97 21.53 -2.54
CA ASP A 55 8.55 20.60 -1.49
C ASP A 55 7.18 19.94 -1.77
N ASP A 56 6.38 20.51 -2.68
CA ASP A 56 5.09 19.92 -3.06
C ASP A 56 5.29 18.57 -3.77
N MET A 57 6.43 18.40 -4.46
CA MET A 57 6.75 17.16 -5.14
C MET A 57 7.03 16.02 -4.16
N GLU A 58 7.76 16.30 -3.08
CA GLU A 58 8.02 15.34 -2.01
C GLU A 58 6.71 14.95 -1.34
N THR A 59 5.85 15.93 -1.06
CA THR A 59 4.53 15.71 -0.46
C THR A 59 3.63 14.84 -1.35
N LEU A 60 3.54 15.13 -2.65
CA LEU A 60 2.77 14.33 -3.60
C LEU A 60 3.29 12.89 -3.71
N THR A 61 4.61 12.74 -3.69
CA THR A 61 5.27 11.42 -3.69
C THR A 61 4.90 10.62 -2.46
N LEU A 62 4.96 11.23 -1.27
CA LEU A 62 4.56 10.61 0.00
C LEU A 62 3.07 10.24 0.03
N ILE A 63 2.19 11.12 -0.47
CA ILE A 63 0.75 10.84 -0.58
C ILE A 63 0.52 9.63 -1.49
N PHE A 64 1.20 9.57 -2.63
CA PHE A 64 1.08 8.44 -3.55
C PHE A 64 1.52 7.13 -2.90
N ILE A 65 2.67 7.14 -2.21
CA ILE A 65 3.18 5.98 -1.47
C ILE A 65 2.19 5.53 -0.38
N LEU A 66 1.58 6.47 0.35
CA LEU A 66 0.56 6.18 1.35
C LEU A 66 -0.66 5.50 0.70
N LEU A 67 -1.19 6.05 -0.39
CA LEU A 67 -2.34 5.49 -1.10
C LEU A 67 -2.03 4.10 -1.66
N ALA A 68 -0.86 3.92 -2.26
CA ALA A 68 -0.39 2.62 -2.73
C ALA A 68 -0.25 1.60 -1.58
N SER A 69 0.19 2.05 -0.41
CA SER A 69 0.31 1.23 0.80
C SER A 69 -1.05 0.81 1.35
N ILE A 70 -2.01 1.72 1.39
CA ILE A 70 -3.39 1.42 1.79
C ILE A 70 -4.02 0.42 0.81
N ALA A 71 -3.89 0.67 -0.50
CA ALA A 71 -4.45 -0.18 -1.54
C ALA A 71 -3.84 -1.60 -1.52
N SER A 72 -2.51 -1.71 -1.44
CA SER A 72 -1.82 -3.00 -1.35
C SER A 72 -2.22 -3.76 -0.09
N THR A 73 -2.27 -3.11 1.08
CA THR A 73 -2.73 -3.72 2.33
C THR A 73 -4.17 -4.22 2.21
N ALA A 74 -5.07 -3.42 1.64
CA ALA A 74 -6.46 -3.80 1.42
C ALA A 74 -6.59 -5.03 0.50
N VAL A 75 -5.79 -5.09 -0.58
CA VAL A 75 -5.74 -6.24 -1.48
C VAL A 75 -5.24 -7.49 -0.75
N VAL A 76 -4.17 -7.39 0.06
CA VAL A 76 -3.65 -8.55 0.78
C VAL A 76 -4.65 -9.07 1.81
N ILE A 77 -5.29 -8.18 2.58
CA ILE A 77 -6.36 -8.57 3.52
C ILE A 77 -7.52 -9.24 2.77
N TRP A 78 -7.93 -8.66 1.64
CA TRP A 78 -9.00 -9.22 0.82
C TRP A 78 -8.66 -10.63 0.31
N LEU A 79 -7.44 -10.83 -0.18
CA LEU A 79 -6.94 -12.14 -0.61
C LEU A 79 -6.85 -13.13 0.55
N ALA A 80 -6.38 -12.71 1.72
CA ALA A 80 -6.31 -13.55 2.92
C ALA A 80 -7.71 -14.01 3.37
N ILE A 81 -8.70 -13.10 3.36
CA ILE A 81 -10.09 -13.45 3.68
C ILE A 81 -10.66 -14.40 2.62
N ARG A 82 -10.46 -14.10 1.33
CA ARG A 82 -10.99 -14.93 0.22
C ARG A 82 -10.35 -16.32 0.20
N GLY A 83 -9.04 -16.40 0.36
CA GLY A 83 -8.28 -17.64 0.48
C GLY A 83 -8.68 -18.44 1.71
N GLY A 84 -8.84 -17.80 2.88
CA GLY A 84 -9.31 -18.45 4.09
C GLY A 84 -10.72 -19.04 3.96
N ARG A 85 -11.63 -18.34 3.26
CA ARG A 85 -12.98 -18.86 2.94
C ARG A 85 -12.91 -20.05 1.98
N ALA A 86 -12.06 -20.00 0.96
CA ALA A 86 -11.88 -21.09 0.00
C ALA A 86 -11.26 -22.34 0.67
N LEU A 87 -10.31 -22.16 1.60
CA LEU A 87 -9.69 -23.24 2.34
C LEU A 87 -10.68 -23.92 3.29
N LEU A 88 -11.48 -23.14 4.03
CA LEU A 88 -12.52 -23.69 4.92
C LEU A 88 -13.63 -24.42 4.16
N ALA A 89 -13.96 -23.99 2.95
CA ALA A 89 -14.92 -24.69 2.08
C ALA A 89 -14.38 -26.03 1.54
N ARG A 90 -13.05 -26.20 1.47
CA ARG A 90 -12.41 -27.46 1.06
C ARG A 90 -12.23 -28.44 2.22
N VAL A 91 -12.05 -27.95 3.44
CA VAL A 91 -11.86 -28.77 4.66
C VAL A 91 -13.21 -29.20 5.27
N GLY A 92 -14.31 -28.55 4.90
CA GLY A 92 -15.68 -28.93 5.31
C GLY A 92 -16.38 -29.97 4.41
N LYS A 93 -15.66 -30.57 3.46
CA LYS A 93 -16.07 -31.76 2.69
C LYS A 93 -15.22 -32.94 3.15
#